data_AF-D0F1Q0-F1
#
_entry.id   AF-D0F1Q0-F1
#
_cell.length_a   1.000
_cell.length_b   1.000
_cell.length_c   1.000
_cell.angle_alpha   90.00
_cell.angle_beta   90.00
_cell.angle_gamma   90.00
#
_symmetry.space_group_name_H-M   'P 1'
#
loop_
_entity.id
_entity.type
_entity.pdbx_description
1 polymer ?
#
loop_
_entity_poly.entity_id
_entity_poly.type
_entity_poly.pdbx_seq_one_letter_code
_entity_poly.pdbx_strand_id
1 'polypeptide(L)'
;MRASRTRARPLLAEASEAPDHRLIIFDRKYVEARNWEHRARTVVELDEMRAVCRELIAEGEERLKSLPRGQDVVPISPERPRITVFVDEGGELLSDAKTKVKGEGDYQDVIETLRTIARKYRAAEIILVWATQKPTLSGDGHGIDSQIAGQMSVRLGLAVASQTDAQTVFGRSDWPAHDLPMPGYALVFDQDKGKDQRRNPIKLRYMTAQQVIALPARPIWYRTEEMPAVPEQATELRRPTLRLVKDGDVLLAPPEPAPAAEAGSAPVQLTDSEAKVLAALVAAAGPQRHRDLVEATDMAKATVSKAVRRLTGHGLVVRDGQTYTATSAAKEVSA
;
A
#
# COMPACT_ATOMS: atom_id res chain seq x y z
N MET A 1 -18.66 -8.54 -21.88
CA MET A 1 -17.83 -9.17 -20.84
C MET A 1 -17.29 -8.10 -19.86
N ARG A 2 -18.16 -7.40 -19.11
CA ARG A 2 -17.82 -6.31 -18.15
C ARG A 2 -18.27 -6.64 -16.70
N ALA A 3 -18.54 -7.90 -16.40
CA ALA A 3 -19.44 -8.27 -15.31
C ALA A 3 -18.79 -8.58 -13.95
N SER A 4 -17.49 -8.83 -13.84
CA SER A 4 -16.88 -9.25 -12.55
C SER A 4 -16.71 -8.07 -11.58
N ARG A 5 -16.05 -6.99 -12.02
CA ARG A 5 -15.74 -5.81 -11.16
C ARG A 5 -16.98 -5.14 -10.59
N THR A 6 -18.06 -5.09 -11.38
CA THR A 6 -19.30 -4.44 -10.96
C THR A 6 -20.06 -5.20 -9.85
N ARG A 7 -19.60 -6.40 -9.50
CA ARG A 7 -20.24 -7.29 -8.53
C ARG A 7 -19.49 -7.37 -7.20
N ALA A 8 -18.21 -6.99 -7.16
CA ALA A 8 -17.47 -6.83 -5.91
C ALA A 8 -17.87 -5.54 -5.17
N ARG A 9 -18.26 -4.48 -5.90
CA ARG A 9 -18.59 -3.16 -5.32
C ARG A 9 -19.61 -3.19 -4.17
N PRO A 10 -20.75 -3.93 -4.24
CA PRO A 10 -21.65 -4.04 -3.09
C PRO A 10 -20.99 -4.61 -1.84
N LEU A 11 -20.10 -5.61 -2.00
CA LEU A 11 -19.34 -6.19 -0.89
C LEU A 11 -18.37 -5.16 -0.29
N LEU A 12 -17.67 -4.40 -1.14
CA LEU A 12 -16.74 -3.35 -0.69
C LEU A 12 -17.46 -2.18 0.00
N ALA A 13 -18.66 -1.82 -0.48
CA ALA A 13 -19.49 -0.81 0.16
C ALA A 13 -19.86 -1.26 1.57
N GLU A 14 -20.36 -2.48 1.74
CA GLU A 14 -20.66 -3.06 3.05
C GLU A 14 -19.43 -3.16 3.96
N ALA A 15 -18.28 -3.59 3.41
CA ALA A 15 -17.01 -3.70 4.12
C ALA A 15 -16.42 -2.36 4.60
N SER A 16 -17.00 -1.23 4.21
CA SER A 16 -16.58 0.11 4.64
C SER A 16 -17.72 0.96 5.20
N GLU A 17 -18.93 0.40 5.36
CA GLU A 17 -20.11 1.19 5.72
C GLU A 17 -20.20 1.46 7.22
N ALA A 18 -19.85 0.48 8.05
CA ALA A 18 -19.98 0.58 9.49
C ALA A 18 -18.88 1.48 10.10
N PRO A 19 -19.16 2.20 11.21
CA PRO A 19 -18.19 3.08 11.86
C PRO A 19 -16.90 2.39 12.31
N ASP A 20 -16.98 1.09 12.58
CA ASP A 20 -15.93 0.18 13.02
C ASP A 20 -15.41 -0.73 11.90
N HIS A 21 -15.67 -0.39 10.62
CA HIS A 21 -15.17 -1.12 9.46
C HIS A 21 -14.25 -0.25 8.60
N ARG A 22 -13.15 -0.82 8.10
CA ARG A 22 -12.19 -0.15 7.22
C ARG A 22 -11.85 -1.04 6.05
N LEU A 23 -11.63 -0.40 4.90
CA LEU A 23 -11.32 -1.08 3.65
C LEU A 23 -9.94 -0.66 3.14
N ILE A 24 -9.16 -1.66 2.73
CA ILE A 24 -7.90 -1.51 2.00
C ILE A 24 -8.07 -2.25 0.67
N ILE A 25 -7.70 -1.60 -0.44
CA ILE A 25 -7.83 -2.17 -1.79
C ILE A 25 -6.45 -2.25 -2.43
N PHE A 26 -6.04 -3.46 -2.81
CA PHE A 26 -4.89 -3.70 -3.66
C PHE A 26 -5.36 -3.85 -5.11
N ASP A 27 -5.03 -2.88 -5.96
CA ASP A 27 -5.44 -2.84 -7.37
C ASP A 27 -4.25 -2.50 -8.28
N ARG A 28 -3.66 -3.54 -8.90
CA ARG A 28 -2.57 -3.37 -9.86
C ARG A 28 -3.00 -2.76 -11.20
N LYS A 29 -4.31 -2.68 -11.48
CA LYS A 29 -4.85 -2.20 -12.76
C LYS A 29 -5.27 -0.73 -12.73
N TYR A 30 -5.22 -0.05 -11.58
CA TYR A 30 -5.57 1.38 -11.42
C TYR A 30 -7.00 1.76 -11.80
N VAL A 31 -7.91 0.79 -11.97
CA VAL A 31 -9.26 1.04 -12.51
C VAL A 31 -10.30 1.13 -11.42
N GLU A 32 -10.30 0.15 -10.51
CA GLU A 32 -11.36 0.03 -9.53
C GLU A 32 -11.08 0.92 -8.32
N ALA A 33 -9.84 0.86 -7.80
CA ALA A 33 -9.45 1.53 -6.57
C ALA A 33 -9.71 3.04 -6.58
N ARG A 34 -9.50 3.74 -7.70
CA ARG A 34 -9.70 5.19 -7.82
C ARG A 34 -11.10 5.66 -7.42
N ASN A 35 -12.12 4.82 -7.62
CA ASN A 35 -13.49 5.17 -7.25
C ASN A 35 -13.72 5.16 -5.72
N TRP A 36 -12.80 4.56 -4.96
CA TRP A 36 -12.91 4.28 -3.53
C TRP A 36 -12.01 5.17 -2.64
N GLU A 37 -11.18 6.03 -3.22
CA GLU A 37 -10.17 6.85 -2.50
C GLU A 37 -10.76 7.70 -1.36
N HIS A 38 -12.05 8.03 -1.41
CA HIS A 38 -12.76 8.80 -0.37
C HIS A 38 -13.20 7.96 0.86
N ARG A 39 -13.06 6.63 0.80
CA ARG A 39 -13.54 5.72 1.84
C ARG A 39 -12.72 4.45 2.04
N ALA A 40 -11.62 4.27 1.30
CA ALA A 40 -10.74 3.13 1.39
C ALA A 40 -9.28 3.55 1.19
N ARG A 41 -8.35 2.81 1.81
CA ARG A 41 -6.92 2.96 1.51
C ARG A 41 -6.62 2.19 0.23
N THR A 42 -6.41 2.91 -0.84
CA THR A 42 -6.10 2.34 -2.16
C THR A 42 -4.60 2.22 -2.33
N VAL A 43 -4.13 1.04 -2.73
CA VAL A 43 -2.72 0.74 -2.90
C VAL A 43 -2.52 0.11 -4.26
N VAL A 44 -1.72 0.75 -5.10
CA VAL A 44 -1.56 0.37 -6.51
C VAL A 44 -0.12 -0.01 -6.84
N GLU A 45 0.87 0.54 -6.12
CA GLU A 45 2.29 0.22 -6.31
C GLU A 45 2.79 -0.88 -5.37
N LEU A 46 3.74 -1.70 -5.83
CA LEU A 46 4.24 -2.84 -5.06
C LEU A 46 5.00 -2.43 -3.79
N ASP A 47 5.77 -1.35 -3.82
CA ASP A 47 6.46 -0.81 -2.64
C ASP A 47 5.47 -0.32 -1.58
N GLU A 48 4.38 0.30 -2.01
CA GLU A 48 3.31 0.72 -1.11
C GLU A 48 2.57 -0.50 -0.55
N MET A 49 2.31 -1.52 -1.37
CA MET A 49 1.71 -2.79 -0.91
C MET A 49 2.57 -3.44 0.16
N ARG A 50 3.90 -3.49 -0.04
CA ARG A 50 4.86 -3.96 0.96
C ARG A 50 4.80 -3.14 2.26
N ALA A 51 4.72 -1.81 2.16
CA ALA A 51 4.58 -0.95 3.35
C ALA A 51 3.28 -1.24 4.11
N VAL A 52 2.14 -1.31 3.42
CA VAL A 52 0.85 -1.64 4.01
C VAL A 52 0.84 -3.05 4.60
N CYS A 53 1.46 -4.03 3.94
CA CYS A 53 1.64 -5.38 4.46
C CYS A 53 2.37 -5.38 5.81
N ARG A 54 3.46 -4.60 5.95
CA ARG A 54 4.16 -4.45 7.24
C ARG A 54 3.27 -3.85 8.32
N GLU A 55 2.49 -2.83 7.99
CA GLU A 55 1.51 -2.25 8.93
C GLU A 55 0.46 -3.27 9.37
N LEU A 56 -0.07 -4.07 8.43
CA LEU A 56 -1.07 -5.11 8.70
C LEU A 56 -0.53 -6.24 9.58
N ILE A 57 0.73 -6.64 9.38
CA ILE A 57 1.40 -7.61 10.25
C ILE A 57 1.52 -7.03 11.66
N ALA A 58 2.03 -5.80 11.79
CA ALA A 58 2.19 -5.17 13.10
C ALA A 58 0.85 -5.05 13.84
N GLU A 59 -0.19 -4.57 13.16
CA GLU A 59 -1.57 -4.50 13.69
C GLU A 59 -2.11 -5.87 14.10
N GLY A 60 -1.97 -6.88 13.23
CA GLY A 60 -2.45 -8.23 13.49
C GLY A 60 -1.78 -8.88 14.69
N GLU A 61 -0.46 -8.77 14.82
CA GLU A 61 0.28 -9.27 15.98
C GLU A 61 -0.11 -8.53 17.27
N GLU A 62 -0.26 -7.21 17.21
CA GLU A 62 -0.65 -6.39 18.36
C GLU A 62 -2.05 -6.79 18.87
N ARG A 63 -3.02 -6.91 17.96
CA ARG A 63 -4.38 -7.32 18.28
C ARG A 63 -4.43 -8.71 18.92
N LEU A 64 -3.72 -9.68 18.34
CA LEU A 64 -3.70 -11.05 18.88
C LEU A 64 -3.05 -11.14 20.26
N LYS A 65 -2.02 -10.34 20.55
CA LYS A 65 -1.44 -10.25 21.89
C LYS A 65 -2.43 -9.71 22.92
N SER A 66 -3.35 -8.84 22.48
CA SER A 66 -4.40 -8.25 23.32
C SER A 66 -5.71 -9.06 23.34
N LEU A 67 -5.78 -10.21 22.67
CA LEU A 67 -6.99 -11.04 22.62
C LEU A 67 -7.36 -11.51 24.03
N PRO A 68 -8.54 -11.13 24.57
CA PRO A 68 -8.93 -11.55 25.90
C PRO A 68 -9.10 -13.08 25.99
N ARG A 69 -8.71 -13.66 27.13
CA ARG A 69 -8.94 -15.09 27.39
C ARG A 69 -10.44 -15.38 27.32
N GLY A 70 -10.80 -16.45 26.60
CA GLY A 70 -12.19 -16.88 26.42
C GLY A 70 -12.93 -16.20 25.26
N GLN A 71 -12.25 -15.38 24.44
CA GLN A 71 -12.79 -14.84 23.21
C GLN A 71 -12.09 -15.45 21.99
N ASP A 72 -12.86 -15.74 20.95
CA ASP A 72 -12.34 -16.28 19.68
C ASP A 72 -11.85 -15.18 18.73
N VAL A 73 -12.32 -13.94 18.92
CA VAL A 73 -12.00 -12.77 18.09
C VAL A 73 -11.82 -11.52 18.95
N VAL A 74 -10.99 -10.59 18.49
CA VAL A 74 -10.79 -9.29 19.13
C VAL A 74 -12.06 -8.44 18.94
N PRO A 75 -12.56 -7.75 19.99
CA PRO A 75 -13.67 -6.82 19.85
C PRO A 75 -13.32 -5.67 18.91
N ILE A 76 -14.22 -5.35 17.98
CA ILE A 76 -14.08 -4.21 17.07
C ILE A 76 -14.69 -2.93 17.64
N SER A 77 -14.11 -1.79 17.28
CA SER A 77 -14.61 -0.45 17.60
C SER A 77 -14.18 0.55 16.51
N PRO A 78 -14.67 1.80 16.51
CA PRO A 78 -14.17 2.83 15.58
C PRO A 78 -12.65 3.07 15.67
N GLU A 79 -12.07 2.93 16.85
CA GLU A 79 -10.64 3.07 17.15
C GLU A 79 -9.86 1.79 16.80
N ARG A 80 -10.51 0.62 16.93
CA ARG A 80 -9.96 -0.69 16.54
C ARG A 80 -10.90 -1.37 15.54
N PRO A 81 -10.98 -0.87 14.30
CA PRO A 81 -11.98 -1.34 13.36
C PRO A 81 -11.60 -2.71 12.77
N ARG A 82 -12.60 -3.46 12.30
CA ARG A 82 -12.39 -4.56 11.35
C ARG A 82 -11.73 -4.02 10.11
N ILE A 83 -10.67 -4.67 9.64
CA ILE A 83 -9.96 -4.29 8.42
C ILE A 83 -10.27 -5.34 7.36
N THR A 84 -10.90 -4.93 6.27
CA THR A 84 -11.06 -5.77 5.07
C THR A 84 -9.96 -5.42 4.08
N VAL A 85 -9.13 -6.38 3.74
CA VAL A 85 -8.11 -6.28 2.70
C VAL A 85 -8.65 -6.94 1.44
N PHE A 86 -8.94 -6.15 0.41
CA PHE A 86 -9.45 -6.62 -0.87
C PHE A 86 -8.36 -6.62 -1.94
N VAL A 87 -8.14 -7.75 -2.60
CA VAL A 87 -7.23 -7.89 -3.74
C VAL A 87 -8.08 -8.04 -5.01
N ASP A 88 -8.13 -7.03 -5.89
CA ASP A 88 -9.03 -7.03 -7.07
C ASP A 88 -8.66 -8.08 -8.13
N GLU A 89 -7.36 -8.24 -8.36
CA GLU A 89 -6.84 -9.21 -9.33
C GLU A 89 -5.58 -9.87 -8.80
N GLY A 90 -5.79 -10.93 -8.02
CA GLY A 90 -4.72 -11.69 -7.39
C GLY A 90 -3.74 -12.35 -8.36
N GLY A 91 -4.19 -12.73 -9.56
CA GLY A 91 -3.31 -13.33 -10.56
C GLY A 91 -2.22 -12.38 -11.06
N GLU A 92 -2.53 -11.09 -11.22
CA GLU A 92 -1.53 -10.08 -11.59
C GLU A 92 -0.58 -9.84 -10.43
N LEU A 93 -1.10 -9.76 -9.19
CA LEU A 93 -0.26 -9.59 -8.02
C LEU A 93 0.72 -10.75 -7.84
N LEU A 94 0.28 -11.99 -8.06
CA LEU A 94 1.14 -13.17 -8.03
C LEU A 94 2.22 -13.15 -9.13
N SER A 95 1.86 -12.64 -10.31
CA SER A 95 2.78 -12.53 -11.45
C SER A 95 3.82 -11.45 -11.21
N ASP A 96 3.40 -10.27 -10.75
CA ASP A 96 4.26 -9.15 -10.39
C ASP A 96 5.20 -9.51 -9.23
N ALA A 97 4.68 -10.21 -8.21
CA ALA A 97 5.48 -10.61 -7.05
C ALA A 97 6.63 -11.55 -7.39
N LYS A 98 6.55 -12.30 -8.50
CA LYS A 98 7.63 -13.17 -8.98
C LYS A 98 8.68 -12.43 -9.81
N THR A 99 8.36 -11.23 -10.29
CA THR A 99 9.24 -10.49 -11.18
C THR A 99 10.45 -9.98 -10.41
N LYS A 100 11.63 -10.50 -10.75
CA LYS A 100 12.91 -10.05 -10.19
C LYS A 100 13.41 -8.84 -10.97
N VAL A 101 13.46 -7.67 -10.35
CA VAL A 101 14.13 -6.50 -10.91
C VAL A 101 15.61 -6.54 -10.51
N LYS A 102 16.53 -6.38 -11.46
CA LYS A 102 17.98 -6.43 -11.16
C LYS A 102 18.35 -5.35 -10.12
N GLY A 103 18.72 -5.78 -8.92
CA GLY A 103 19.16 -4.91 -7.83
C GLY A 103 18.08 -4.55 -6.81
N GLU A 104 16.85 -5.01 -7.00
CA GLU A 104 15.75 -4.93 -6.04
C GLU A 104 15.30 -6.37 -5.71
N GLY A 105 14.88 -6.61 -4.46
CA GLY A 105 14.32 -7.92 -4.09
C GLY A 105 13.03 -8.19 -4.87
N ASP A 106 12.63 -9.46 -4.97
CA ASP A 106 11.26 -9.76 -5.43
C ASP A 106 10.23 -9.24 -4.42
N TYR A 107 8.94 -9.25 -4.78
CA TYR A 107 7.84 -8.87 -3.88
C TYR A 107 7.12 -10.09 -3.32
N GLN A 108 7.83 -11.21 -3.17
CA GLN A 108 7.26 -12.42 -2.58
C GLN A 108 6.82 -12.20 -1.13
N ASP A 109 7.47 -11.28 -0.41
CA ASP A 109 7.09 -10.89 0.95
C ASP A 109 5.67 -10.32 1.04
N VAL A 110 5.17 -9.67 -0.02
CA VAL A 110 3.76 -9.24 -0.11
C VAL A 110 2.83 -10.47 -0.10
N ILE A 111 3.12 -11.48 -0.91
CA ILE A 111 2.33 -12.71 -0.99
C ILE A 111 2.42 -13.49 0.33
N GLU A 112 3.61 -13.61 0.93
CA GLU A 112 3.80 -14.24 2.25
C GLU A 112 3.01 -13.53 3.37
N THR A 113 2.92 -12.20 3.30
CA THR A 113 2.11 -11.42 4.22
C THR A 113 0.62 -11.70 4.02
N LEU A 114 0.12 -11.71 2.78
CA LEU A 114 -1.28 -12.03 2.49
C LEU A 114 -1.65 -13.46 2.91
N ARG A 115 -0.73 -14.43 2.74
CA ARG A 115 -0.87 -15.79 3.28
C ARG A 115 -0.95 -15.80 4.80
N THR A 116 -0.15 -14.98 5.47
CA THR A 116 -0.19 -14.82 6.94
C THR A 116 -1.53 -14.24 7.39
N ILE A 117 -2.02 -13.20 6.73
CA ILE A 117 -3.34 -12.61 7.02
C ILE A 117 -4.43 -13.68 6.88
N ALA A 118 -4.45 -14.40 5.75
CA ALA A 118 -5.44 -15.45 5.48
C ALA A 118 -5.45 -16.55 6.55
N ARG A 119 -4.27 -16.96 7.03
CA ARG A 119 -4.11 -18.07 7.99
C ARG A 119 -4.34 -17.65 9.44
N LYS A 120 -3.91 -16.44 9.83
CA LYS A 120 -3.71 -16.09 11.24
C LYS A 120 -4.66 -14.99 11.74
N TYR A 121 -5.06 -14.04 10.90
CA TYR A 121 -5.64 -12.78 11.39
C TYR A 121 -7.17 -12.69 11.38
N ARG A 122 -7.87 -13.81 11.14
CA ARG A 122 -9.33 -13.88 11.37
C ARG A 122 -9.68 -13.47 12.80
N ALA A 123 -8.96 -13.98 13.80
CA ALA A 123 -9.16 -13.62 15.21
C ALA A 123 -8.74 -12.17 15.53
N ALA A 124 -7.90 -11.54 14.71
CA ALA A 124 -7.52 -10.14 14.82
C ALA A 124 -8.50 -9.20 14.10
N GLU A 125 -9.57 -9.73 13.50
CA GLU A 125 -10.54 -8.97 12.70
C GLU A 125 -9.89 -8.25 11.50
N ILE A 126 -8.89 -8.91 10.89
CA ILE A 126 -8.30 -8.53 9.60
C ILE A 126 -8.68 -9.61 8.58
N ILE A 127 -9.58 -9.27 7.67
CA ILE A 127 -10.23 -10.20 6.75
C ILE A 127 -9.65 -10.01 5.34
N LEU A 128 -9.14 -11.09 4.75
CA LEU A 128 -8.70 -11.08 3.35
C LEU A 128 -9.86 -11.47 2.42
N VAL A 129 -10.10 -10.65 1.42
CA VAL A 129 -10.96 -10.96 0.27
C VAL A 129 -10.09 -10.98 -0.98
N TRP A 130 -10.04 -12.14 -1.63
CA TRP A 130 -9.24 -12.36 -2.84
C TRP A 130 -10.13 -12.52 -4.06
N ALA A 131 -9.92 -11.69 -5.08
CA ALA A 131 -10.62 -11.78 -6.35
C ALA A 131 -9.65 -12.06 -7.51
N THR A 132 -10.16 -12.75 -8.52
CA THR A 132 -9.45 -13.02 -9.78
C THR A 132 -10.44 -13.22 -10.91
N GLN A 133 -10.03 -12.86 -12.13
CA GLN A 133 -10.79 -13.16 -13.34
C GLN A 133 -10.50 -14.54 -13.92
N LYS A 134 -9.30 -15.08 -13.64
CA LYS A 134 -8.84 -16.38 -14.15
C LYS A 134 -8.57 -17.31 -12.97
N PRO A 135 -9.56 -18.11 -12.53
CA PRO A 135 -9.39 -18.99 -11.38
C PRO A 135 -8.58 -20.22 -11.78
N THR A 136 -7.27 -20.09 -11.85
CA THR A 136 -6.31 -21.17 -12.08
C THR A 136 -5.40 -21.32 -10.85
N LEU A 137 -5.05 -22.55 -10.46
CA LEU A 137 -4.20 -22.84 -9.29
C LEU A 137 -2.73 -23.10 -9.64
N SER A 138 -2.43 -23.33 -10.92
CA SER A 138 -1.09 -23.65 -11.39
C SER A 138 -0.82 -23.03 -12.77
N GLY A 139 0.46 -22.99 -13.16
CA GLY A 139 0.93 -22.38 -14.41
C GLY A 139 1.40 -20.93 -14.24
N ASP A 140 1.93 -20.39 -15.33
CA ASP A 140 2.30 -18.98 -15.45
C ASP A 140 1.01 -18.16 -15.53
N GLY A 141 0.65 -17.51 -14.41
CA GLY A 141 -0.60 -16.76 -14.26
C GLY A 141 -1.71 -17.49 -13.50
N HIS A 142 -1.38 -18.31 -12.49
CA HIS A 142 -2.38 -18.83 -11.56
C HIS A 142 -3.05 -17.69 -10.80
N GLY A 143 -4.38 -17.57 -10.94
CA GLY A 143 -5.14 -16.47 -10.34
C GLY A 143 -5.42 -16.60 -8.85
N ILE A 144 -5.17 -17.78 -8.28
CA ILE A 144 -5.39 -18.05 -6.85
C ILE A 144 -4.14 -18.72 -6.28
N ASP A 145 -3.59 -18.13 -5.22
CA ASP A 145 -2.52 -18.73 -4.45
C ASP A 145 -3.03 -19.96 -3.69
N SER A 146 -2.32 -21.09 -3.78
CA SER A 146 -2.79 -22.36 -3.20
C SER A 146 -2.86 -22.32 -1.67
N GLN A 147 -1.98 -21.58 -1.00
CA GLN A 147 -2.02 -21.46 0.45
C GLN A 147 -3.18 -20.56 0.89
N ILE A 148 -3.42 -19.44 0.19
CA ILE A 148 -4.58 -18.59 0.43
C ILE A 148 -5.87 -19.38 0.19
N ALA A 149 -5.97 -20.10 -0.94
CA ALA A 149 -7.13 -20.92 -1.28
C ALA A 149 -7.47 -21.92 -0.18
N GLY A 150 -6.46 -22.54 0.44
CA GLY A 150 -6.63 -23.49 1.55
C GLY A 150 -7.20 -22.86 2.83
N GLN A 151 -7.08 -21.54 3.03
CA GLN A 151 -7.60 -20.83 4.20
C GLN A 151 -8.97 -20.18 3.99
N MET A 152 -9.46 -20.11 2.75
CA MET A 152 -10.77 -19.51 2.46
C MET A 152 -11.91 -20.45 2.87
N SER A 153 -12.70 -20.04 3.87
CA SER A 153 -13.91 -20.77 4.27
C SER A 153 -15.11 -20.45 3.38
N VAL A 154 -15.21 -19.22 2.89
CA VAL A 154 -16.28 -18.75 2.00
C VAL A 154 -15.74 -18.50 0.60
N ARG A 155 -16.45 -18.99 -0.41
CA ARG A 155 -16.11 -18.85 -1.82
C ARG A 155 -17.32 -18.38 -2.60
N LEU A 156 -17.13 -17.38 -3.44
CA LEU A 156 -18.15 -16.87 -4.34
C LEU A 156 -17.69 -17.08 -5.78
N GLY A 157 -18.42 -17.91 -6.52
CA GLY A 157 -18.17 -18.15 -7.94
C GLY A 157 -19.20 -17.43 -8.80
N LEU A 158 -18.74 -16.49 -9.61
CA LEU A 158 -19.50 -15.95 -10.73
C LEU A 158 -19.49 -16.95 -11.90
N ALA A 159 -20.24 -16.63 -12.96
CA ALA A 159 -20.19 -17.41 -14.20
C ALA A 159 -18.73 -17.52 -14.71
N VAL A 160 -18.26 -18.75 -14.88
CA VAL A 160 -16.93 -19.11 -15.39
C VAL A 160 -17.05 -19.88 -16.69
N ALA A 161 -15.95 -20.01 -17.44
CA ALA A 161 -15.98 -20.57 -18.78
C ALA A 161 -16.13 -22.10 -18.80
N SER A 162 -15.64 -22.81 -17.77
CA SER A 162 -15.59 -24.27 -17.77
C SER A 162 -15.86 -24.88 -16.40
N GLN A 163 -16.16 -26.19 -16.39
CA GLN A 163 -16.24 -26.97 -15.16
C GLN A 163 -14.91 -26.98 -14.38
N THR A 164 -13.78 -26.98 -15.08
CA THR A 164 -12.45 -26.91 -14.46
C THR A 164 -12.24 -25.60 -13.70
N ASP A 165 -12.68 -24.47 -14.26
CA ASP A 165 -12.64 -23.17 -13.57
C ASP A 165 -13.53 -23.18 -12.32
N ALA A 166 -14.73 -23.76 -12.43
CA ALA A 166 -15.64 -23.86 -11.29
C ALA A 166 -15.05 -24.75 -10.19
N GLN A 167 -14.49 -25.90 -10.55
CA GLN A 167 -13.80 -26.79 -9.61
C GLN A 167 -12.59 -26.10 -8.99
N THR A 168 -11.88 -25.25 -9.72
CA THR A 168 -10.77 -24.49 -9.17
C THR A 168 -11.22 -23.47 -8.14
N VAL A 169 -12.31 -22.73 -8.41
CA VAL A 169 -12.89 -21.79 -7.43
C VAL A 169 -13.31 -22.54 -6.18
N PHE A 170 -14.11 -23.61 -6.31
CA PHE A 170 -14.77 -24.26 -5.17
C PHE A 170 -13.97 -25.41 -4.52
N GLY A 171 -12.91 -25.91 -5.16
CA GLY A 171 -12.19 -27.11 -4.75
C GLY A 171 -12.96 -28.42 -4.97
N ARG A 172 -14.09 -28.39 -5.70
CA ARG A 172 -15.03 -29.51 -5.86
C ARG A 172 -15.85 -29.38 -7.14
N SER A 173 -16.22 -30.50 -7.74
CA SER A 173 -16.83 -30.57 -9.08
C SER A 173 -18.34 -30.38 -9.13
N ASP A 174 -19.02 -30.46 -7.98
CA ASP A 174 -20.48 -30.46 -7.86
C ASP A 174 -21.07 -29.06 -7.58
N TRP A 175 -20.27 -28.01 -7.83
CA TRP A 175 -20.66 -26.60 -7.80
C TRP A 175 -20.61 -26.02 -9.22
N PRO A 176 -21.73 -26.01 -9.94
CA PRO A 176 -21.74 -25.77 -11.38
C PRO A 176 -21.78 -24.28 -11.74
N ALA A 177 -20.72 -23.52 -11.39
CA ALA A 177 -20.68 -22.09 -11.74
C ALA A 177 -20.59 -21.82 -13.25
N HIS A 178 -20.17 -22.80 -14.05
CA HIS A 178 -20.19 -22.74 -15.51
C HIS A 178 -21.60 -22.83 -16.10
N ASP A 179 -22.56 -23.38 -15.35
CA ASP A 179 -23.96 -23.50 -15.76
C ASP A 179 -24.82 -22.32 -15.25
N LEU A 180 -24.20 -21.27 -14.73
CA LEU A 180 -24.93 -20.10 -14.25
C LEU A 180 -25.69 -19.43 -15.40
N PRO A 181 -26.99 -19.11 -15.23
CA PRO A 181 -27.90 -18.81 -16.34
C PRO A 181 -27.58 -17.51 -17.07
N MET A 182 -27.03 -16.52 -16.36
CA MET A 182 -26.65 -15.23 -16.95
C MET A 182 -25.66 -14.47 -16.05
N PRO A 183 -24.93 -13.48 -16.59
CA PRO A 183 -24.06 -12.61 -15.80
C PRO A 183 -24.80 -11.94 -14.64
N GLY A 184 -24.18 -11.94 -13.46
CA GLY A 184 -24.74 -11.35 -12.24
C GLY A 184 -25.42 -12.33 -11.30
N TYR A 185 -25.51 -13.60 -11.67
CA TYR A 185 -25.73 -14.68 -10.72
C TYR A 185 -24.40 -15.19 -10.16
N ALA A 186 -24.45 -15.73 -8.96
CA ALA A 186 -23.32 -16.36 -8.30
C ALA A 186 -23.75 -17.61 -7.55
N LEU A 187 -22.81 -18.51 -7.32
CA LEU A 187 -22.91 -19.54 -6.29
C LEU A 187 -22.05 -19.12 -5.09
N VAL A 188 -22.57 -19.35 -3.89
CA VAL A 188 -21.84 -19.10 -2.64
C VAL A 188 -21.67 -20.42 -1.91
N PHE A 189 -20.43 -20.81 -1.73
CA PHE A 189 -20.02 -21.94 -0.90
C PHE A 189 -19.49 -21.41 0.43
N ASP A 190 -19.89 -22.05 1.51
CA ASP A 190 -19.52 -21.74 2.88
C ASP A 190 -19.21 -23.07 3.56
N GLN A 191 -17.92 -23.27 3.85
CA GLN A 191 -17.41 -24.53 4.40
C GLN A 191 -18.10 -24.91 5.70
N ASP A 192 -18.52 -23.93 6.50
CA ASP A 192 -19.13 -24.16 7.81
C ASP A 192 -20.57 -24.72 7.68
N LYS A 193 -21.21 -24.57 6.51
CA LYS A 193 -22.55 -25.13 6.24
C LYS A 193 -22.51 -26.59 5.79
N GLY A 194 -21.32 -27.14 5.56
CA GLY A 194 -21.13 -28.56 5.24
C GLY A 194 -21.84 -29.02 3.96
N LYS A 195 -22.17 -30.31 3.91
CA LYS A 195 -22.71 -30.96 2.69
C LYS A 195 -24.13 -30.52 2.31
N ASP A 196 -24.91 -30.03 3.28
CA ASP A 196 -26.34 -29.71 3.12
C ASP A 196 -26.56 -28.28 2.60
N GLN A 197 -25.48 -27.54 2.33
CA GLN A 197 -25.57 -26.20 1.77
C GLN A 197 -26.31 -26.20 0.42
N ARG A 198 -27.33 -25.37 0.33
CA ARG A 198 -28.08 -25.14 -0.91
C ARG A 198 -27.19 -24.51 -1.97
N ARG A 199 -27.31 -25.00 -3.20
CA ARG A 199 -26.53 -24.58 -4.38
C ARG A 199 -27.35 -23.72 -5.33
N ASN A 200 -28.36 -23.04 -4.79
CA ASN A 200 -29.23 -22.21 -5.59
C ASN A 200 -28.46 -20.95 -6.00
N PRO A 201 -28.44 -20.61 -7.31
CA PRO A 201 -27.85 -19.35 -7.76
C PRO A 201 -28.48 -18.16 -7.05
N ILE A 202 -27.65 -17.26 -6.53
CA ILE A 202 -28.08 -15.99 -5.96
C ILE A 202 -27.87 -14.88 -6.98
N LYS A 203 -28.86 -13.98 -7.11
CA LYS A 203 -28.72 -12.79 -7.94
C LYS A 203 -27.99 -11.72 -7.14
N LEU A 204 -26.82 -11.31 -7.63
CA LEU A 204 -26.03 -10.26 -6.99
C LEU A 204 -26.60 -8.88 -7.30
N ARG A 205 -26.51 -8.00 -6.31
CA ARG A 205 -26.73 -6.57 -6.53
C ARG A 205 -25.71 -6.02 -7.54
N TYR A 206 -26.08 -4.93 -8.16
CA TYR A 206 -25.27 -4.23 -9.15
C TYR A 206 -24.99 -2.83 -8.62
N MET A 207 -23.74 -2.38 -8.73
CA MET A 207 -23.36 -1.04 -8.33
C MET A 207 -22.44 -0.40 -9.38
N THR A 208 -22.89 0.69 -9.97
CA THR A 208 -22.11 1.46 -10.95
C THR A 208 -20.93 2.19 -10.29
N ALA A 209 -19.97 2.67 -11.10
CA ALA A 209 -18.86 3.47 -10.57
C ALA A 209 -19.38 4.81 -10.00
N GLN A 210 -20.38 5.42 -10.66
CA GLN A 210 -21.01 6.64 -10.17
C GLN A 210 -21.71 6.44 -8.83
N GLN A 211 -22.36 5.28 -8.63
CA GLN A 211 -22.94 4.94 -7.32
C GLN A 211 -21.86 4.76 -6.25
N VAL A 212 -20.67 4.25 -6.58
CA VAL A 212 -19.53 4.18 -5.64
C VAL A 212 -19.03 5.58 -5.30
N ILE A 213 -18.80 6.42 -6.30
CA ILE A 213 -18.33 7.81 -6.12
C ILE A 213 -19.33 8.62 -5.28
N ALA A 214 -20.63 8.36 -5.43
CA ALA A 214 -21.69 9.04 -4.69
C ALA A 214 -21.84 8.55 -3.24
N LEU A 215 -21.09 7.54 -2.80
CA LEU A 215 -21.12 7.11 -1.42
C LEU A 215 -20.52 8.17 -0.50
N PRO A 216 -20.98 8.26 0.78
CA PRO A 216 -20.35 9.13 1.75
C PRO A 216 -18.89 8.77 1.99
N ALA A 217 -18.06 9.78 2.23
CA ALA A 217 -16.71 9.60 2.73
C ALA A 217 -16.71 8.85 4.07
N ARG A 218 -15.72 7.99 4.28
CA ARG A 218 -15.54 7.23 5.51
C ARG A 218 -14.10 7.32 5.99
N PRO A 219 -13.83 7.18 7.29
CA PRO A 219 -12.47 7.17 7.79
C PRO A 219 -11.63 6.08 7.10
N ILE A 220 -10.43 6.44 6.67
CA ILE A 220 -9.49 5.54 6.03
C ILE A 220 -8.50 5.05 7.09
N TRP A 221 -8.23 3.75 7.09
CA TRP A 221 -7.30 3.17 8.06
C TRP A 221 -5.85 3.40 7.65
N TYR A 222 -5.06 3.85 8.62
CA TYR A 222 -3.61 3.87 8.61
C TYR A 222 -3.15 3.41 9.98
N ARG A 223 -2.05 2.66 10.05
CA ARG A 223 -1.44 2.41 11.36
C ARG A 223 -0.82 3.72 11.84
N THR A 224 -1.23 4.18 13.01
CA THR A 224 -0.54 5.28 13.66
C THR A 224 0.73 4.67 14.26
N GLU A 225 1.89 4.98 13.70
CA GLU A 225 3.13 4.74 14.43
C GLU A 225 3.12 5.70 15.62
N GLU A 226 2.86 5.18 16.82
CA GLU A 226 3.24 5.89 18.04
C GLU A 226 4.77 6.05 17.99
N MET A 227 5.24 7.19 17.48
CA MET A 227 6.54 7.69 17.91
C MET A 227 6.47 7.82 19.44
N PRO A 228 7.49 7.37 20.20
CA PRO A 228 7.50 7.58 21.64
C PRO A 228 7.27 9.06 21.90
N ALA A 229 6.30 9.34 22.77
CA ALA A 229 5.94 10.70 23.15
C ALA A 229 7.21 11.45 23.57
N VAL A 230 7.62 12.42 22.73
CA VAL A 230 8.56 13.44 23.16
C VAL A 230 7.90 14.12 24.35
N PRO A 231 8.57 14.22 25.52
CA PRO A 231 7.97 14.80 26.71
C PRO A 231 7.32 16.15 26.38
N GLU A 232 6.16 16.38 26.98
CA GLU A 232 5.20 17.47 26.79
C GLU A 232 5.76 18.89 27.04
N GLN A 233 7.08 19.03 27.18
CA GLN A 233 7.80 20.28 27.41
C GLN A 233 8.35 20.94 26.13
N ALA A 234 8.14 20.36 24.94
CA ALA A 234 8.58 20.94 23.67
C ALA A 234 7.43 21.53 22.81
N THR A 235 6.21 21.60 23.33
CA THR A 235 5.00 22.02 22.58
C THR A 235 4.71 23.53 22.63
N GLU A 236 5.67 24.36 23.05
CA GLU A 236 5.58 25.83 22.99
C GLU A 236 6.51 26.43 21.92
N LEU A 237 6.50 25.89 20.71
CA LEU A 237 6.86 26.67 19.52
C LEU A 237 5.72 26.52 18.51
N ARG A 238 4.69 27.35 18.71
CA ARG A 238 3.57 27.53 17.78
C ARG A 238 4.14 27.75 16.37
N ARG A 239 3.90 26.79 15.47
CA ARG A 239 4.07 27.02 14.03
C ARG A 239 3.19 28.22 13.65
N PRO A 240 3.74 29.29 13.03
CA PRO A 240 2.94 30.45 12.69
C PRO A 240 1.94 30.08 11.59
N THR A 241 0.69 30.47 11.80
CA THR A 241 -0.37 30.38 10.80
C THR A 241 -0.02 31.32 9.65
N LEU A 242 0.32 30.77 8.48
CA LEU A 242 0.59 31.58 7.30
C LEU A 242 -0.70 32.27 6.85
N ARG A 243 -0.68 33.61 6.82
CA ARG A 243 -1.74 34.45 6.26
C ARG A 243 -1.16 35.17 5.04
N LEU A 244 -1.84 35.07 3.91
CA LEU A 244 -1.44 35.78 2.70
C LEU A 244 -1.67 37.28 2.92
N VAL A 245 -0.61 38.08 2.96
CA VAL A 245 -0.69 39.55 2.96
C VAL A 245 -0.24 40.05 1.60
N LYS A 246 -1.12 40.82 0.95
CA LYS A 246 -0.86 41.46 -0.34
C LYS A 246 -0.04 42.74 -0.09
N ASP A 247 1.02 42.88 -0.88
CA ASP A 247 2.00 43.96 -1.03
C ASP A 247 1.76 45.29 -0.29
N GLY A 248 2.80 45.72 0.44
CA GLY A 248 3.00 47.11 0.85
C GLY A 248 3.51 47.27 2.27
N ASP A 249 4.80 47.60 2.39
CA ASP A 249 5.48 48.19 3.56
C ASP A 249 5.68 47.32 4.80
N VAL A 250 6.89 46.74 4.94
CA VAL A 250 7.61 46.73 6.23
C VAL A 250 9.11 46.87 6.02
N LEU A 251 9.68 47.91 6.65
CA LEU A 251 11.10 48.20 6.78
C LEU A 251 11.85 47.06 7.48
N LEU A 252 12.92 46.57 6.87
CA LEU A 252 13.82 45.55 7.43
C LEU A 252 14.65 46.14 8.58
N ALA A 253 14.43 45.64 9.80
CA ALA A 253 15.44 45.66 10.85
C ALA A 253 16.28 44.36 10.76
N PRO A 254 17.62 44.42 10.95
CA PRO A 254 18.48 43.25 10.80
C PRO A 254 18.29 42.28 11.98
N PRO A 255 18.33 40.95 11.76
CA PRO A 255 18.17 39.99 12.85
C PRO A 255 19.46 39.88 13.69
N GLU A 256 19.29 39.86 15.01
CA GLU A 256 20.30 39.46 16.00
C GLU A 256 20.69 37.96 15.83
N PRO A 257 21.93 37.58 16.18
CA PRO A 257 22.45 36.24 15.95
C PRO A 257 21.86 35.21 16.94
N ALA A 258 21.34 34.11 16.40
CA ALA A 258 20.91 32.95 17.18
C ALA A 258 22.13 32.14 17.70
N PRO A 259 22.03 31.51 18.88
CA PRO A 259 23.14 30.80 19.52
C PRO A 259 23.51 29.50 18.78
N ALA A 260 24.81 29.23 18.72
CA ALA A 260 25.41 28.04 18.14
C ALA A 260 24.93 26.77 18.86
N ALA A 261 24.25 25.89 18.13
CA ALA A 261 24.04 24.51 18.54
C ALA A 261 25.26 23.71 18.09
N GLU A 262 26.05 23.24 19.06
CA GLU A 262 27.14 22.29 18.85
C GLU A 262 26.57 20.98 18.29
N ALA A 263 26.74 20.77 16.99
CA ALA A 263 26.57 19.49 16.35
C ALA A 263 27.84 18.66 16.57
N GLY A 264 27.73 17.61 17.38
CA GLY A 264 28.72 16.54 17.42
C GLY A 264 28.83 15.90 16.03
N SER A 265 29.84 16.31 15.28
CA SER A 265 30.17 15.77 13.96
C SER A 265 30.82 14.39 14.11
N ALA A 266 30.05 13.33 13.93
CA ALA A 266 30.64 12.09 13.42
C ALA A 266 31.01 12.34 11.94
N PRO A 267 32.24 12.04 11.49
CA PRO A 267 32.63 12.27 10.09
C PRO A 267 31.76 11.40 9.18
N VAL A 268 30.99 12.04 8.29
CA VAL A 268 30.25 11.34 7.23
C VAL A 268 31.28 10.74 6.28
N GLN A 269 31.50 9.44 6.37
CA GLN A 269 32.36 8.72 5.42
C GLN A 269 31.64 8.60 4.08
N LEU A 270 32.03 9.45 3.13
CA LEU A 270 31.55 9.39 1.76
C LEU A 270 32.32 8.33 0.97
N THR A 271 31.61 7.59 0.13
CA THR A 271 32.23 6.73 -0.88
C THR A 271 32.83 7.57 -2.02
N ASP A 272 33.78 7.03 -2.77
CA ASP A 272 34.41 7.72 -3.91
C ASP A 272 33.41 8.26 -4.94
N SER A 273 32.29 7.54 -5.13
CA SER A 273 31.22 7.96 -6.04
C SER A 273 30.39 9.12 -5.48
N GLU A 274 30.13 9.14 -4.17
CA GLU A 274 29.44 10.24 -3.49
C GLU A 274 30.32 11.49 -3.44
N ALA A 275 31.61 11.34 -3.15
CA ALA A 275 32.58 12.44 -3.16
C ALA A 275 32.70 13.09 -4.55
N LYS A 276 32.76 12.29 -5.62
CA LYS A 276 32.81 12.81 -7.01
C LYS A 276 31.54 13.57 -7.43
N VAL A 277 30.36 13.06 -7.09
CA VAL A 277 29.09 13.76 -7.37
C VAL A 277 29.01 15.05 -6.55
N LEU A 278 29.43 15.03 -5.29
CA LEU A 278 29.41 16.20 -4.43
C LEU A 278 30.36 17.28 -4.95
N ALA A 279 31.58 16.92 -5.34
CA ALA A 279 32.56 17.83 -5.93
C ALA A 279 32.03 18.48 -7.22
N ALA A 280 31.37 17.71 -8.09
CA ALA A 280 30.74 18.25 -9.31
C ALA A 280 29.62 19.25 -8.99
N LEU A 281 28.82 19.01 -7.94
CA LEU A 281 27.77 19.93 -7.50
C LEU A 281 28.31 21.18 -6.81
N VAL A 282 29.43 21.08 -6.10
CA VAL A 282 30.10 22.21 -5.43
C VAL A 282 30.80 23.11 -6.46
N ALA A 283 31.42 22.51 -7.49
CA ALA A 283 32.10 23.24 -8.56
C ALA A 283 31.13 23.92 -9.54
N ALA A 284 29.88 23.46 -9.60
CA ALA A 284 28.86 24.03 -10.46
C ALA A 284 28.40 25.42 -9.97
N ALA A 285 28.32 26.39 -10.87
CA ALA A 285 27.83 27.75 -10.58
C ALA A 285 26.31 27.84 -10.33
N GLY A 286 25.59 26.71 -10.27
CA GLY A 286 24.15 26.66 -10.08
C GLY A 286 23.56 25.25 -10.13
N PRO A 287 22.21 25.12 -10.02
CA PRO A 287 21.53 23.84 -9.95
C PRO A 287 21.82 22.95 -11.17
N GLN A 288 22.18 21.69 -10.92
CA GLN A 288 22.56 20.73 -11.98
C GLN A 288 21.45 19.72 -12.25
N ARG A 289 21.21 19.37 -13.52
CA ARG A 289 20.31 18.25 -13.84
C ARG A 289 21.06 16.93 -13.71
N HIS A 290 20.30 15.85 -13.57
CA HIS A 290 20.86 14.50 -13.50
C HIS A 290 21.77 14.16 -14.69
N ARG A 291 21.37 14.59 -15.90
CA ARG A 291 22.16 14.38 -17.12
C ARG A 291 23.52 15.08 -17.02
N ASP A 292 23.52 16.33 -16.56
CA ASP A 292 24.74 17.14 -16.46
C ASP A 292 25.70 16.55 -15.42
N LEU A 293 25.17 15.98 -14.33
CA LEU A 293 25.99 15.25 -13.34
C LEU A 293 26.59 13.96 -13.89
N VAL A 294 25.88 13.25 -14.76
CA VAL A 294 26.42 12.06 -15.45
C VAL A 294 27.55 12.45 -16.39
N GLU A 295 27.37 13.52 -17.15
CA GLU A 295 28.40 14.05 -18.06
C GLU A 295 29.62 14.60 -17.28
N ALA A 296 29.41 15.34 -16.19
CA ALA A 296 30.47 15.95 -15.40
C ALA A 296 31.30 14.96 -14.57
N THR A 297 30.72 13.80 -14.21
CA THR A 297 31.39 12.81 -13.37
C THR A 297 31.90 11.58 -14.11
N ASP A 298 31.56 11.44 -15.40
CA ASP A 298 31.85 10.26 -16.23
C ASP A 298 31.42 8.94 -15.56
N MET A 299 30.30 8.98 -14.83
CA MET A 299 29.76 7.83 -14.11
C MET A 299 28.48 7.32 -14.75
N ALA A 300 28.24 6.01 -14.65
CA ALA A 300 26.98 5.43 -15.10
C ALA A 300 25.77 6.09 -14.41
N LYS A 301 24.69 6.34 -15.17
CA LYS A 301 23.45 7.00 -14.68
C LYS A 301 22.92 6.42 -13.38
N ALA A 302 22.97 5.10 -13.23
CA ALA A 302 22.52 4.39 -12.03
C ALA A 302 23.40 4.70 -10.81
N THR A 303 24.71 4.85 -10.99
CA THR A 303 25.67 5.21 -9.93
C THR A 303 25.43 6.64 -9.45
N VAL A 304 25.30 7.60 -10.38
CA VAL A 304 24.96 8.99 -10.06
C VAL A 304 23.62 9.07 -9.32
N SER A 305 22.61 8.30 -9.75
CA SER A 305 21.31 8.28 -9.08
C SER A 305 21.38 7.80 -7.64
N LYS A 306 22.18 6.77 -7.36
CA LYS A 306 22.35 6.24 -6.00
C LYS A 306 23.13 7.22 -5.13
N ALA A 307 24.20 7.80 -5.66
CA ALA A 307 25.02 8.79 -4.97
C ALA A 307 24.20 10.04 -4.60
N VAL A 308 23.45 10.62 -5.54
CA VAL A 308 22.58 11.80 -5.28
C VAL A 308 21.52 11.49 -4.23
N ARG A 309 20.88 10.30 -4.29
CA ARG A 309 19.87 9.90 -3.29
C ARG A 309 20.46 9.82 -1.89
N ARG A 310 21.67 9.27 -1.75
CA ARG A 310 22.37 9.18 -0.46
C ARG A 310 22.85 10.54 0.03
N LEU A 311 23.45 11.36 -0.83
CA LEU A 311 23.85 12.73 -0.49
C LEU A 311 22.66 13.60 -0.05
N THR A 312 21.48 13.38 -0.65
CA THR A 312 20.23 14.01 -0.21
C THR A 312 19.82 13.51 1.18
N GLY A 313 19.94 12.20 1.43
CA GLY A 313 19.71 11.61 2.76
C GLY A 313 20.67 12.12 3.84
N HIS A 314 21.90 12.49 3.47
CA HIS A 314 22.88 13.12 4.34
C HIS A 314 22.70 14.64 4.51
N GLY A 315 21.74 15.25 3.83
CA GLY A 315 21.53 16.71 3.86
C GLY A 315 22.61 17.52 3.14
N LEU A 316 23.47 16.86 2.36
CA LEU A 316 24.55 17.51 1.60
C LEU A 316 24.07 18.04 0.24
N VAL A 317 22.96 17.50 -0.27
CA VAL A 317 22.36 17.92 -1.55
C VAL A 317 20.88 18.15 -1.37
N VAL A 318 20.35 19.22 -1.94
CA VAL A 318 18.92 19.50 -2.02
C VAL A 318 18.45 19.29 -3.44
N ARG A 319 17.31 18.62 -3.57
CA ARG A 319 16.62 18.44 -4.84
C ARG A 319 15.52 19.48 -4.98
N ASP A 320 15.56 20.25 -6.05
CA ASP A 320 14.48 21.16 -6.46
C ASP A 320 13.98 20.75 -7.86
N GLY A 321 12.82 20.10 -7.89
CA GLY A 321 12.23 19.50 -9.08
C GLY A 321 13.17 18.48 -9.76
N GLN A 322 13.73 18.87 -10.91
CA GLN A 322 14.65 18.05 -11.72
C GLN A 322 16.13 18.44 -11.55
N THR A 323 16.43 19.37 -10.65
CA THR A 323 17.79 19.87 -10.40
C THR A 323 18.26 19.59 -8.99
N TYR A 324 19.57 19.59 -8.82
CA TYR A 324 20.27 19.31 -7.57
C TYR A 324 21.27 20.42 -7.26
N THR A 325 21.35 20.82 -6.00
CA THR A 325 22.28 21.86 -5.53
C THR A 325 22.95 21.40 -4.24
N ALA A 326 24.27 21.62 -4.12
CA ALA A 326 25.01 21.36 -2.89
C ALA A 326 24.60 22.34 -1.77
N THR A 327 24.46 21.87 -0.54
CA THR A 327 24.16 22.71 0.63
C THR A 327 25.41 23.41 1.16
N SER A 328 25.26 24.35 2.10
CA SER A 328 26.41 24.95 2.81
C SER A 328 27.23 23.89 3.55
N ALA A 329 26.58 22.91 4.18
CA ALA A 329 27.23 21.77 4.83
C ALA A 329 28.07 20.92 3.85
N ALA A 330 27.67 20.82 2.58
CA ALA A 330 28.46 20.13 1.56
C ALA A 330 29.76 20.84 1.18
N LYS A 331 29.82 22.17 1.32
CA LYS A 331 31.05 22.94 1.04
C LYS A 331 32.09 22.74 2.12
N GLU A 332 31.67 22.47 3.36
CA GLU A 332 32.56 22.18 4.49
C GLU A 332 33.14 20.76 4.43
N VAL A 333 32.42 19.81 3.82
CA VAL A 333 32.87 18.41 3.65
C VAL A 333 33.78 18.23 2.42
N SER A 334 33.78 19.19 1.49
CA SER A 334 34.56 19.15 0.24
C SER A 334 35.82 20.04 0.25
N ALA A 335 36.07 20.78 1.33
CA ALA A 335 37.25 21.64 1.53
C ALA A 335 38.41 20.86 2.16
#